data_AF-A0A9D0XST0-F1
#
_entry.id   AF-A0A9D0XST0-F1
#
_cell.length_a   1.000
_cell.length_b   1.000
_cell.length_c   1.000
_cell.angle_alpha   90.00
_cell.angle_beta   90.00
_cell.angle_gamma   90.00
#
_symmetry.space_group_name_H-M   'P 1'
#
loop_
_entity.id
_entity.type
_entity.pdbx_description
1 polymer ?
#
loop_
_entity_poly.entity_id
_entity_poly.type
_entity_poly.pdbx_seq_one_letter_code
_entity_poly.pdbx_strand_id
1 'polypeptide(L)'
;MSPRQAPTYEIVGQLERFDERDTVFARERLVPGSPEEQAYHAMHPELVEIDRRLARFIEAVDQPEAAANPADAALYRATFGPIAGLALPDVVDGEVAPERVEADPAQMAARIKTLARRLGADDVRIGPLNPAWVYSHRGTPPFFEDYRPNPPHFTGIPEGYTGLKWGDPIEVPHKYVIVMAFGQDRDLLRTGGTPHSDFEIGRVYGLSALVAVQVAAYIRALGWPARAHHLRNYGVLMVPVAVDAGMGELGRCGYLLHPRLGANL
;
A
#
# COMPACT_ATOMS: atom_id res chain seq x y z
N MET A 1 -12.33 4.57 24.24
CA MET A 1 -11.78 3.21 24.38
C MET A 1 -10.30 3.33 24.67
N SER A 2 -9.83 2.70 25.75
CA SER A 2 -8.40 2.58 26.05
C SER A 2 -7.69 1.86 24.88
N PRO A 3 -6.49 2.27 24.44
CA PRO A 3 -5.74 1.51 23.44
C PRO A 3 -5.48 0.11 24.00
N ARG A 4 -5.80 -0.93 23.21
CA ARG A 4 -5.50 -2.31 23.60
C ARG A 4 -3.98 -2.45 23.76
N GLN A 5 -3.55 -3.08 24.85
CA GLN A 5 -2.13 -3.22 25.22
C GLN A 5 -1.43 -4.37 24.49
N ALA A 6 -2.18 -5.26 23.82
CA ALA A 6 -1.69 -6.41 23.07
C ALA A 6 -2.50 -6.62 21.79
N PRO A 7 -1.91 -7.19 20.72
CA PRO A 7 -2.63 -7.56 19.51
C PRO A 7 -3.69 -8.63 19.77
N THR A 8 -4.68 -8.74 18.88
CA THR A 8 -5.80 -9.70 19.01
C THR A 8 -5.54 -11.06 18.37
N TYR A 9 -4.28 -11.39 18.13
CA TYR A 9 -3.86 -12.68 17.62
C TYR A 9 -2.79 -13.29 18.52
N GLU A 10 -2.62 -14.60 18.40
CA GLU A 10 -1.50 -15.34 18.95
C GLU A 10 -0.56 -15.74 17.81
N ILE A 11 0.75 -15.58 18.04
CA ILE A 11 1.77 -16.08 17.10
C ILE A 11 1.97 -17.56 17.39
N VAL A 12 1.62 -18.41 16.43
CA VAL A 12 1.86 -19.85 16.50
C VAL A 12 3.12 -20.18 15.69
N GLY A 13 4.18 -20.58 16.38
CA GLY A 13 5.47 -20.91 15.76
C GLY A 13 6.40 -19.71 15.59
N GLN A 14 7.34 -19.82 14.65
CA GLN A 14 8.29 -18.76 14.33
C GLN A 14 7.63 -17.71 13.43
N LEU A 15 7.75 -16.44 13.80
CA LEU A 15 7.29 -15.34 12.97
C LEU A 15 8.43 -14.84 12.09
N GLU A 16 8.33 -15.11 10.79
CA GLU A 16 9.29 -14.65 9.78
C GLU A 16 8.69 -13.51 8.95
N ARG A 17 9.56 -12.66 8.40
CA ARG A 17 9.16 -11.58 7.50
C ARG A 17 8.67 -12.18 6.19
N PHE A 18 7.46 -11.80 5.78
CA PHE A 18 6.88 -12.24 4.51
C PHE A 18 7.67 -11.68 3.32
N ASP A 19 7.90 -12.47 2.28
CA ASP A 19 8.55 -11.99 1.06
C ASP A 19 7.54 -11.28 0.16
N GLU A 20 7.75 -10.00 -0.18
CA GLU A 20 6.80 -9.27 -1.03
C GLU A 20 6.64 -9.94 -2.40
N ARG A 21 7.69 -10.62 -2.88
CA ARG A 21 7.69 -11.32 -4.18
C ARG A 21 6.64 -12.43 -4.24
N ASP A 22 6.22 -12.98 -3.11
CA ASP A 22 5.18 -14.01 -3.03
C ASP A 22 3.76 -13.45 -3.10
N THR A 23 3.60 -12.13 -2.98
CA THR A 23 2.27 -11.52 -3.12
C THR A 23 1.76 -11.69 -4.54
N VAL A 24 0.44 -11.92 -4.70
CA VAL A 24 -0.17 -11.99 -6.04
C VAL A 24 0.09 -10.71 -6.85
N PHE A 25 0.15 -9.55 -6.19
CA PHE A 25 0.42 -8.26 -6.83
C PHE A 25 1.88 -8.08 -7.26
N ALA A 26 2.85 -8.73 -6.62
CA ALA A 26 4.21 -8.78 -7.13
C ALA A 26 4.29 -9.72 -8.34
N ARG A 27 3.68 -10.91 -8.22
CA ARG A 27 3.70 -11.93 -9.27
C ARG A 27 2.96 -11.50 -10.54
N GLU A 28 1.85 -10.77 -10.41
CA GLU A 28 1.11 -10.23 -11.55
C GLU A 28 1.93 -9.24 -12.40
N ARG A 29 2.98 -8.65 -11.81
CA ARG A 29 3.84 -7.65 -12.45
C ARG A 29 5.12 -8.24 -13.04
N LEU A 30 5.33 -9.55 -12.90
CA LEU A 30 6.44 -10.24 -13.56
C LEU A 30 6.21 -10.23 -15.07
N VAL A 31 7.22 -9.77 -15.82
CA VAL A 31 7.16 -9.74 -17.27
C VAL A 31 7.52 -11.14 -17.80
N PRO A 32 6.69 -11.77 -18.64
CA PRO A 32 6.97 -13.11 -19.16
C PRO A 32 8.34 -13.18 -19.86
N GLY A 33 9.16 -14.15 -19.47
CA GLY A 33 10.51 -14.35 -19.97
C GLY A 33 11.57 -13.44 -19.38
N SER A 34 11.24 -12.53 -18.45
CA SER A 34 12.25 -11.66 -17.82
C SER A 34 13.16 -12.45 -16.85
N PRO A 35 14.36 -11.94 -16.53
CA PRO A 35 15.23 -12.55 -15.52
C PRO A 35 14.53 -12.73 -14.16
N GLU A 36 13.69 -11.77 -13.76
CA GLU A 36 12.94 -11.81 -12.50
C GLU A 36 11.88 -12.92 -12.51
N GLU A 37 11.13 -13.07 -13.60
CA GLU A 37 10.15 -14.17 -13.74
C GLU A 37 10.85 -15.52 -13.66
N GLN A 38 11.92 -15.72 -14.43
CA GLN A 38 12.69 -16.96 -14.43
C GLN A 38 13.29 -17.27 -13.06
N ALA A 39 13.86 -16.27 -12.38
CA ALA A 39 14.41 -16.43 -11.04
C ALA A 39 13.33 -16.80 -10.02
N TYR A 40 12.18 -16.13 -10.05
CA TYR A 40 11.07 -16.42 -9.15
C TYR A 40 10.52 -17.84 -9.36
N HIS A 41 10.24 -18.22 -10.61
CA HIS A 41 9.69 -19.54 -10.93
C HIS A 41 10.68 -20.69 -10.77
N ALA A 42 11.99 -20.43 -10.80
CA ALA A 42 12.99 -21.42 -10.42
C ALA A 42 12.91 -21.77 -8.92
N MET A 43 12.56 -20.80 -8.07
CA MET A 43 12.34 -21.01 -6.63
C MET A 43 10.93 -21.56 -6.32
N HIS A 44 9.95 -21.22 -7.16
CA HIS A 44 8.53 -21.57 -6.99
C HIS A 44 7.94 -22.28 -8.22
N PRO A 45 8.42 -23.48 -8.58
CA PRO A 45 7.95 -24.21 -9.76
C PRO A 45 6.45 -24.55 -9.70
N GLU A 46 5.87 -24.65 -8.51
CA GLU A 46 4.45 -24.89 -8.26
C GLU A 46 3.54 -23.72 -8.67
N LEU A 47 4.08 -22.51 -8.78
CA LEU A 47 3.32 -21.29 -9.09
C LEU A 47 3.30 -20.96 -10.59
N VAL A 48 4.14 -21.62 -11.41
CA VAL A 48 4.32 -21.31 -12.84
C VAL A 48 3.00 -21.28 -13.62
N GLU A 49 2.20 -22.35 -13.54
CA GLU A 49 0.96 -22.41 -14.32
C GLU A 49 -0.12 -21.47 -13.76
N ILE A 50 -0.10 -21.21 -12.46
CA ILE A 50 -1.00 -20.26 -11.81
C ILE A 50 -0.72 -18.86 -12.32
N ASP A 51 0.55 -18.45 -12.34
CA ASP A 51 0.98 -17.12 -12.77
C ASP A 51 0.80 -16.93 -14.27
N ARG A 52 1.05 -17.97 -15.09
CA ARG A 52 0.73 -17.93 -16.53
C ARG A 52 -0.77 -17.72 -16.78
N ARG A 53 -1.63 -18.37 -16.00
CA ARG A 53 -3.09 -18.16 -16.08
C ARG A 53 -3.48 -16.76 -15.65
N LEU A 54 -2.85 -16.22 -14.60
CA LEU A 54 -3.05 -14.86 -14.13
C LEU A 54 -2.63 -13.83 -15.19
N ALA A 55 -1.45 -13.99 -15.79
CA ALA A 55 -0.95 -13.11 -16.85
C ALA A 55 -1.90 -13.07 -18.06
N ARG A 56 -2.40 -14.24 -18.52
CA ARG A 56 -3.40 -14.31 -19.60
C ARG A 56 -4.70 -13.59 -19.25
N PHE A 57 -5.15 -13.68 -17.99
CA PHE A 57 -6.34 -12.98 -17.53
C PHE A 57 -6.14 -11.46 -17.54
N ILE A 58 -5.01 -10.99 -17.03
CA ILE A 58 -4.68 -9.55 -16.97
C ILE A 58 -4.55 -8.98 -18.37
N GLU A 59 -3.83 -9.67 -19.27
CA GLU A 59 -3.69 -9.25 -20.66
C GLU A 59 -5.05 -9.11 -21.36
N ALA A 60 -5.99 -10.03 -21.09
CA ALA A 60 -7.35 -9.94 -21.61
C ALA A 60 -8.14 -8.75 -21.04
N VAL A 61 -7.90 -8.38 -19.78
CA VAL A 61 -8.55 -7.23 -19.13
C VAL A 61 -7.96 -5.89 -19.60
N ASP A 62 -6.65 -5.83 -19.83
CA ASP A 62 -5.94 -4.61 -20.24
C ASP A 62 -6.13 -4.24 -21.72
N GLN A 63 -6.75 -5.11 -22.53
CA GLN A 63 -7.13 -4.80 -23.92
C GLN A 63 -8.37 -3.88 -23.95
N PRO A 64 -8.21 -2.56 -24.20
CA PRO A 64 -9.32 -1.60 -24.06
C PRO A 64 -10.40 -1.79 -25.12
N GLU A 65 -10.06 -2.43 -26.24
CA GLU A 65 -10.99 -2.81 -27.31
C GLU A 65 -11.90 -3.99 -26.90
N ALA A 66 -11.50 -4.74 -25.87
CA ALA A 66 -12.29 -5.83 -25.28
C ALA A 66 -13.20 -5.37 -24.12
N ALA A 67 -13.04 -4.13 -23.65
CA ALA A 67 -13.95 -3.57 -22.65
C ALA A 67 -15.35 -3.41 -23.26
N ALA A 68 -16.35 -4.07 -22.67
CA ALA A 68 -17.73 -4.07 -23.18
C ALA A 68 -18.35 -2.66 -23.28
N ASN A 69 -17.82 -1.69 -22.51
CA ASN A 69 -18.28 -0.30 -22.50
C ASN A 69 -17.10 0.69 -22.36
N PRO A 70 -16.84 1.55 -23.38
CA PRO A 70 -15.78 2.56 -23.33
C PRO A 70 -15.92 3.59 -22.20
N ALA A 71 -17.16 3.90 -21.77
CA ALA A 71 -17.40 4.85 -20.69
C ALA A 71 -16.94 4.29 -19.34
N ASP A 72 -17.18 3.00 -19.09
CA ASP A 72 -16.76 2.33 -17.86
C ASP A 72 -15.24 2.19 -17.81
N ALA A 73 -14.60 1.87 -18.94
CA ALA A 73 -13.14 1.87 -19.06
C ALA A 73 -12.54 3.26 -18.80
N ALA A 74 -13.20 4.33 -19.27
CA ALA A 74 -12.78 5.70 -18.99
C ALA A 74 -12.92 6.06 -17.50
N LEU A 75 -14.02 5.66 -16.85
CA LEU A 75 -14.23 5.85 -15.41
C LEU A 75 -13.15 5.14 -14.59
N TYR A 76 -12.86 3.87 -14.91
CA TYR A 76 -11.82 3.10 -14.23
C TYR A 76 -10.46 3.78 -14.35
N ARG A 77 -10.05 4.16 -15.57
CA ARG A 77 -8.77 4.85 -15.82
C ARG A 77 -8.68 6.19 -15.10
N ALA A 78 -9.75 6.99 -15.13
CA ALA A 78 -9.80 8.28 -14.46
C ALA A 78 -9.70 8.16 -12.93
N THR A 79 -10.23 7.06 -12.37
CA THR A 79 -10.22 6.83 -10.93
C THR A 79 -8.88 6.26 -10.44
N PHE A 80 -8.34 5.23 -11.11
CA PHE A 80 -7.13 4.53 -10.65
C PHE A 80 -5.82 5.10 -11.20
N GLY A 81 -5.85 5.71 -12.39
CA GLY A 81 -4.65 6.26 -13.03
C GLY A 81 -3.96 7.32 -12.17
N PRO A 82 -4.61 8.44 -11.83
CA PRO A 82 -3.96 9.53 -11.11
C PRO A 82 -3.26 9.12 -9.79
N ILE A 83 -3.74 8.06 -9.14
CA ILE A 83 -3.24 7.57 -7.85
C ILE A 83 -1.76 7.16 -7.92
N ALA A 84 -1.31 6.64 -9.05
CA ALA A 84 0.08 6.19 -9.17
C ALA A 84 1.10 7.35 -9.14
N GLY A 85 0.68 8.59 -9.43
CA GLY A 85 1.51 9.77 -9.15
C GLY A 85 1.75 9.99 -7.65
N LEU A 86 0.84 9.53 -6.78
CA LEU A 86 1.02 9.59 -5.32
C LEU A 86 1.92 8.47 -4.79
N ALA A 87 2.15 7.44 -5.58
CA ALA A 87 3.04 6.32 -5.28
C ALA A 87 4.49 6.58 -5.72
N LEU A 88 4.74 7.76 -6.31
CA LEU A 88 6.07 8.22 -6.67
C LEU A 88 7.02 8.14 -5.47
N PRO A 89 8.24 7.64 -5.65
CA PRO A 89 9.16 7.50 -4.55
C PRO A 89 9.46 8.82 -3.79
N ASP A 90 9.66 9.93 -4.51
CA ASP A 90 9.85 11.30 -4.00
C ASP A 90 8.57 11.96 -3.46
N VAL A 91 7.42 11.32 -3.66
CA VAL A 91 6.14 11.75 -3.09
C VAL A 91 5.87 11.01 -1.78
N VAL A 92 6.09 9.70 -1.74
CA VAL A 92 5.90 8.91 -0.51
C VAL A 92 7.00 9.17 0.53
N ASP A 93 8.18 9.57 0.10
CA ASP A 93 9.32 9.90 0.95
C ASP A 93 9.92 11.26 0.57
N GLY A 94 10.96 11.71 1.25
CA GLY A 94 11.70 12.90 0.82
C GLY A 94 12.58 13.51 1.88
N GLU A 95 13.03 14.73 1.61
CA GLU A 95 13.89 15.48 2.52
C GLU A 95 13.20 15.77 3.85
N VAL A 96 14.00 15.71 4.92
CA VAL A 96 13.59 16.01 6.29
C VAL A 96 14.13 17.39 6.63
N ALA A 97 13.29 18.26 7.20
CA ALA A 97 13.72 19.58 7.61
C ALA A 97 14.90 19.48 8.60
N PRO A 98 15.94 20.33 8.48
CA PRO A 98 17.14 20.21 9.31
C PRO A 98 16.87 20.52 10.79
N GLU A 99 15.85 21.34 11.06
CA GLU A 99 15.45 21.72 12.41
C GLU A 99 14.29 20.84 12.89
N ARG A 100 14.50 20.18 14.04
CA ARG A 100 13.47 19.39 14.70
C ARG A 100 12.56 20.28 15.51
N VAL A 101 11.27 20.22 15.21
CA VAL A 101 10.23 20.76 16.06
C VAL A 101 9.98 19.76 17.18
N GLU A 102 10.54 20.05 18.35
CA GLU A 102 10.30 19.28 19.57
C GLU A 102 8.96 19.65 20.19
N ALA A 103 8.20 18.65 20.61
CA ALA A 103 6.93 18.82 21.31
C ALA A 103 6.67 17.62 22.21
N ASP A 104 5.79 17.82 23.20
CA ASP A 104 5.27 16.70 23.98
C ASP A 104 4.66 15.62 23.03
N PRO A 105 5.05 14.34 23.16
CA PRO A 105 4.58 13.29 22.25
C PRO A 105 3.06 13.13 22.22
N ALA A 106 2.36 13.36 23.35
CA ALA A 106 0.91 13.26 23.38
C ALA A 106 0.25 14.42 22.63
N GLN A 107 0.79 15.64 22.76
CA GLN A 107 0.36 16.80 21.98
C GLN A 107 0.62 16.61 20.48
N MET A 108 1.80 16.11 20.10
CA MET A 108 2.12 15.84 18.70
C MET A 108 1.21 14.75 18.11
N ALA A 109 0.98 13.66 18.85
CA ALA A 109 0.04 12.62 18.47
C ALA A 109 -1.38 13.16 18.27
N ALA A 110 -1.87 14.03 19.17
CA ALA A 110 -3.17 14.66 19.05
C ALA A 110 -3.26 15.56 17.81
N ARG A 111 -2.20 16.32 17.51
CA ARG A 111 -2.10 17.18 16.33
C ARG A 111 -2.13 16.38 15.03
N ILE A 112 -1.29 15.36 14.91
CA ILE A 112 -1.24 14.48 13.73
C ILE A 112 -2.58 13.80 13.49
N LYS A 113 -3.20 13.24 14.55
CA LYS A 113 -4.54 12.63 14.45
C LYS A 113 -5.60 13.63 14.01
N THR A 114 -5.53 14.87 14.48
CA THR A 114 -6.47 15.93 14.08
C THR A 114 -6.29 16.30 12.61
N LEU A 115 -5.04 16.47 12.15
CA LEU A 115 -4.74 16.73 10.74
C LEU A 115 -5.28 15.63 9.84
N ALA A 116 -4.92 14.37 10.10
CA ALA A 116 -5.36 13.23 9.31
C ALA A 116 -6.89 13.11 9.22
N ARG A 117 -7.61 13.33 10.33
CA ARG A 117 -9.08 13.34 10.32
C ARG A 117 -9.66 14.50 9.50
N ARG A 118 -9.07 15.69 9.59
CA ARG A 118 -9.51 16.85 8.79
C ARG A 118 -9.28 16.65 7.31
N LEU A 119 -8.29 15.85 6.94
CA LEU A 119 -8.01 15.49 5.55
C LEU A 119 -8.87 14.33 5.02
N GLY A 120 -9.63 13.64 5.89
CA GLY A 120 -10.62 12.65 5.47
C GLY A 120 -10.53 11.27 6.13
N ALA A 121 -9.59 11.03 7.06
CA ALA A 121 -9.52 9.75 7.77
C ALA A 121 -10.66 9.62 8.81
N ASP A 122 -11.36 8.48 8.83
CA ASP A 122 -12.46 8.18 9.77
C ASP A 122 -11.99 7.71 11.14
N ASP A 123 -10.82 7.06 11.20
CA ASP A 123 -10.10 6.76 12.44
C ASP A 123 -8.59 6.83 12.20
N VAL A 124 -7.85 7.18 13.25
CA VAL A 124 -6.39 7.33 13.20
C VAL A 124 -5.80 6.76 14.48
N ARG A 125 -4.93 5.77 14.30
CA ARG A 125 -4.22 5.07 15.37
C ARG A 125 -2.72 5.24 15.23
N ILE A 126 -2.03 5.22 16.36
CA ILE A 126 -0.56 5.30 16.40
C ILE A 126 -0.10 4.18 17.30
N GLY A 127 0.84 3.38 16.81
CA GLY A 127 1.37 2.20 17.51
C GLY A 127 2.83 1.94 17.15
N PRO A 128 3.48 0.98 17.83
CA PRO A 128 4.80 0.53 17.43
C PRO A 128 4.75 -0.18 16.07
N LEU A 129 5.82 -0.05 15.28
CA LEU A 129 6.03 -0.94 14.13
C LEU A 129 6.68 -2.23 14.65
N ASN A 130 6.02 -3.37 14.46
CA ASN A 130 6.66 -4.67 14.61
C ASN A 130 7.45 -4.98 13.32
N PRO A 131 8.80 -5.12 13.38
CA PRO A 131 9.63 -5.36 12.19
C PRO A 131 9.26 -6.65 11.44
N ALA A 132 8.63 -7.61 12.09
CA ALA A 132 8.15 -8.83 11.44
C ALA A 132 7.09 -8.57 10.36
N TRP A 133 6.39 -7.44 10.43
CA TRP A 133 5.40 -7.04 9.43
C TRP A 133 6.01 -6.22 8.28
N VAL A 134 7.31 -5.98 8.28
CA VAL A 134 8.02 -5.40 7.13
C VAL A 134 8.33 -6.52 6.16
N TYR A 135 7.95 -6.36 4.89
CA TYR A 135 8.29 -7.35 3.86
C TYR A 135 9.80 -7.58 3.80
N SER A 136 10.28 -8.79 3.54
CA SER A 136 11.71 -9.09 3.52
C SER A 136 12.41 -8.57 2.27
N HIS A 137 11.87 -8.89 1.09
CA HIS A 137 12.44 -8.51 -0.20
C HIS A 137 11.42 -7.81 -1.10
N ARG A 138 11.95 -7.00 -2.00
CA ARG A 138 11.26 -6.20 -3.01
C ARG A 138 10.64 -7.06 -4.11
N GLY A 139 9.31 -6.98 -4.25
CA GLY A 139 8.52 -7.66 -5.28
C GLY A 139 7.61 -6.77 -6.14
N THR A 140 7.18 -5.61 -5.65
CA THR A 140 6.38 -4.63 -6.42
C THR A 140 7.20 -3.44 -6.96
N PRO A 141 7.23 -3.19 -8.28
CA PRO A 141 7.86 -2.00 -8.85
C PRO A 141 7.34 -0.68 -8.25
N PRO A 142 8.16 0.38 -8.23
CA PRO A 142 9.38 0.50 -9.02
C PRO A 142 10.64 -0.15 -8.44
N PHE A 143 11.38 -0.88 -9.29
CA PHE A 143 12.78 -1.27 -9.09
C PHE A 143 13.58 -0.77 -10.29
N PHE A 144 14.76 -0.20 -10.06
CA PHE A 144 15.49 0.56 -11.06
C PHE A 144 16.94 0.08 -11.28
N GLU A 145 17.11 -0.71 -12.34
CA GLU A 145 17.94 -0.40 -13.53
C GLU A 145 17.18 -1.00 -14.75
N ASP A 146 17.10 -0.29 -15.89
CA ASP A 146 16.32 -0.65 -17.11
C ASP A 146 14.77 -0.76 -17.00
N TYR A 147 14.14 -0.04 -16.06
CA TYR A 147 12.68 -0.01 -15.90
C TYR A 147 11.93 0.38 -17.18
N ARG A 148 11.01 -0.49 -17.64
CA ARG A 148 10.04 -0.18 -18.69
C ARG A 148 8.66 0.11 -18.06
N PRO A 149 8.00 1.20 -18.46
CA PRO A 149 6.77 1.64 -17.83
C PRO A 149 5.60 0.69 -18.10
N ASN A 150 4.78 0.45 -17.07
CA ASN A 150 3.41 -0.03 -17.24
C ASN A 150 2.50 0.48 -16.09
N PRO A 151 1.38 1.17 -16.34
CA PRO A 151 1.06 2.18 -17.35
C PRO A 151 1.34 3.62 -16.79
N PRO A 152 0.94 4.75 -17.44
CA PRO A 152 1.78 5.93 -17.60
C PRO A 152 1.84 6.82 -16.34
N HIS A 153 2.78 6.58 -15.44
CA HIS A 153 2.98 7.50 -14.31
C HIS A 153 4.38 8.08 -14.24
N PHE A 154 5.38 7.41 -14.82
CA PHE A 154 6.77 7.84 -14.79
C PHE A 154 7.34 7.87 -16.21
N THR A 155 7.77 9.04 -16.67
CA THR A 155 8.69 9.17 -17.79
C THR A 155 10.11 9.05 -17.23
N GLY A 156 10.60 7.81 -17.11
CA GLY A 156 11.95 7.52 -16.61
C GLY A 156 12.06 7.38 -15.09
N ILE A 157 13.31 7.26 -14.63
CA ILE A 157 13.69 7.17 -13.21
C ILE A 157 13.84 8.61 -12.68
N PRO A 158 13.17 9.02 -11.58
CA PRO A 158 13.37 10.34 -11.00
C PRO A 158 14.83 10.58 -10.60
N GLU A 159 15.32 11.82 -10.74
CA GLU A 159 16.70 12.20 -10.40
C GLU A 159 16.98 11.90 -8.91
N GLY A 160 18.04 11.12 -8.62
CA GLY A 160 18.38 10.67 -7.26
C GLY A 160 17.87 9.28 -6.87
N TYR A 161 17.00 8.66 -7.67
CA TYR A 161 16.61 7.26 -7.50
C TYR A 161 17.55 6.34 -8.26
N THR A 162 18.37 5.58 -7.54
CA THR A 162 19.33 4.64 -8.13
C THR A 162 19.38 3.34 -7.34
N GLY A 163 19.74 2.25 -8.02
CA GLY A 163 20.31 1.07 -7.37
C GLY A 163 19.37 0.15 -6.60
N LEU A 164 18.05 0.29 -6.73
CA LEU A 164 17.10 -0.68 -6.15
C LEU A 164 16.73 -1.74 -7.19
N LYS A 165 16.83 -3.02 -6.85
CA LYS A 165 16.54 -4.15 -7.74
C LYS A 165 15.41 -5.01 -7.19
N TRP A 166 14.77 -5.75 -8.09
CA TRP A 166 13.87 -6.82 -7.69
C TRP A 166 14.65 -7.79 -6.78
N GLY A 167 14.04 -8.19 -5.66
CA GLY A 167 14.69 -9.04 -4.66
C GLY A 167 15.64 -8.34 -3.69
N ASP A 168 15.87 -7.03 -3.80
CA ASP A 168 16.62 -6.29 -2.77
C ASP A 168 15.90 -6.35 -1.41
N PRO A 169 16.65 -6.34 -0.29
CA PRO A 169 16.04 -6.28 1.03
C PRO A 169 15.26 -4.97 1.21
N ILE A 170 14.11 -5.05 1.87
CA ILE A 170 13.33 -3.88 2.30
C ILE A 170 13.71 -3.58 3.74
N GLU A 171 13.96 -2.32 4.08
CA GLU A 171 14.16 -1.92 5.47
C GLU A 171 13.29 -0.69 5.77
N VAL A 172 12.62 -0.71 6.92
CA VAL A 172 11.77 0.40 7.39
C VAL A 172 12.27 0.79 8.79
N PRO A 173 13.15 1.81 8.90
CA PRO A 173 13.84 2.14 10.15
C PRO A 173 12.97 2.93 11.14
N HIS A 174 11.66 2.97 10.95
CA HIS A 174 10.73 3.73 11.79
C HIS A 174 10.22 2.90 12.97
N LYS A 175 10.26 3.48 14.17
CA LYS A 175 9.77 2.82 15.40
C LYS A 175 8.25 2.79 15.51
N TYR A 176 7.57 3.76 14.88
CA TYR A 176 6.13 3.96 15.03
C TYR A 176 5.44 3.98 13.68
N VAL A 177 4.18 3.57 13.68
CA VAL A 177 3.25 3.68 12.55
C VAL A 177 2.10 4.61 12.89
N ILE A 178 1.60 5.32 11.89
CA ILE A 178 0.32 6.04 11.93
C ILE A 178 -0.60 5.32 10.96
N VAL A 179 -1.61 4.65 11.48
CA VAL A 179 -2.59 3.88 10.70
C VAL A 179 -3.86 4.69 10.57
N MET A 180 -4.38 4.81 9.36
CA MET A 180 -5.57 5.58 9.04
C MET A 180 -6.60 4.69 8.35
N ALA A 181 -7.85 4.80 8.78
CA ALA A 181 -8.98 4.07 8.21
C ALA A 181 -9.87 5.04 7.40
N PHE A 182 -10.39 4.57 6.26
CA PHE A 182 -11.22 5.36 5.36
C PHE A 182 -12.45 4.54 4.98
N GLY A 183 -13.64 4.95 5.41
CA GLY A 183 -14.87 4.24 5.12
C GLY A 183 -15.22 4.33 3.64
N GLN A 184 -15.69 3.20 3.11
CA GLN A 184 -16.27 3.12 1.77
C GLN A 184 -17.78 3.37 1.81
N ASP A 185 -18.36 3.83 0.71
CA ASP A 185 -19.81 3.90 0.49
C ASP A 185 -20.38 2.49 0.34
N ARG A 186 -21.19 2.09 1.33
CA ARG A 186 -21.76 0.73 1.39
C ARG A 186 -22.74 0.45 0.25
N ASP A 187 -23.47 1.44 -0.23
CA ASP A 187 -24.46 1.21 -1.28
C ASP A 187 -23.77 0.99 -2.63
N LEU A 188 -22.66 1.71 -2.88
CA LEU A 188 -21.81 1.46 -4.05
C LEU A 188 -21.12 0.10 -3.97
N LEU A 189 -20.55 -0.30 -2.84
CA LEU A 189 -19.89 -1.62 -2.75
C LEU A 189 -20.86 -2.79 -2.88
N ARG A 190 -22.11 -2.64 -2.45
CA ARG A 190 -23.13 -3.71 -2.54
C ARG A 190 -23.51 -4.06 -3.98
N THR A 191 -23.14 -3.22 -4.95
CA THR A 191 -23.35 -3.52 -6.37
C THR A 191 -22.50 -4.71 -6.85
N GLY A 192 -21.46 -5.10 -6.10
CA GLY A 192 -20.53 -6.15 -6.54
C GLY A 192 -19.66 -5.66 -7.69
N GLY A 193 -19.01 -6.58 -8.43
CA GLY A 193 -18.05 -6.28 -9.50
C GLY A 193 -18.64 -5.51 -10.69
N THR A 194 -18.94 -4.23 -10.46
CA THR A 194 -19.51 -3.28 -11.40
C THR A 194 -18.66 -2.00 -11.39
N PRO A 195 -18.76 -1.16 -12.42
CA PRO A 195 -18.02 0.11 -12.46
C PRO A 195 -18.28 1.02 -11.25
N HIS A 196 -19.42 0.88 -10.57
CA HIS A 196 -19.74 1.64 -9.36
C HIS A 196 -18.90 1.21 -8.15
N SER A 197 -18.69 -0.10 -7.96
CA SER A 197 -17.79 -0.58 -6.91
C SER A 197 -16.35 -0.18 -7.19
N ASP A 198 -15.92 -0.26 -8.45
CA ASP A 198 -14.56 0.09 -8.85
C ASP A 198 -14.28 1.57 -8.63
N PHE A 199 -15.24 2.43 -8.96
CA PHE A 199 -15.17 3.86 -8.66
C PHE A 199 -14.97 4.10 -7.17
N GLU A 200 -15.77 3.46 -6.31
CA GLU A 200 -15.69 3.68 -4.87
C GLU A 200 -14.36 3.21 -4.28
N ILE A 201 -13.89 2.03 -4.72
CA ILE A 201 -12.58 1.49 -4.33
C ILE A 201 -11.47 2.45 -4.75
N GLY A 202 -11.45 2.89 -6.01
CA GLY A 202 -10.43 3.80 -6.51
C GLY A 202 -10.50 5.19 -5.83
N ARG A 203 -11.69 5.70 -5.53
CA ARG A 203 -11.89 6.96 -4.80
C ARG A 203 -11.27 6.89 -3.40
N VAL A 204 -11.52 5.82 -2.65
CA VAL A 204 -10.96 5.63 -1.30
C VAL A 204 -9.45 5.40 -1.35
N TYR A 205 -8.93 4.68 -2.34
CA TYR A 205 -7.51 4.57 -2.56
C TYR A 205 -6.84 5.92 -2.87
N GLY A 206 -7.43 6.73 -3.74
CA GLY A 206 -6.90 8.06 -4.06
C GLY A 206 -6.88 8.98 -2.85
N LEU A 207 -7.97 9.00 -2.07
CA LEU A 207 -8.04 9.79 -0.84
C LEU A 207 -7.01 9.31 0.19
N SER A 208 -6.97 8.01 0.49
CA SER A 208 -6.06 7.46 1.50
C SER A 208 -4.58 7.66 1.14
N ALA A 209 -4.22 7.51 -0.13
CA ALA A 209 -2.88 7.81 -0.64
C ALA A 209 -2.50 9.28 -0.44
N LEU A 210 -3.40 10.20 -0.81
CA LEU A 210 -3.17 11.64 -0.67
C LEU A 210 -2.96 12.02 0.80
N VAL A 211 -3.84 11.54 1.69
CA VAL A 211 -3.72 11.83 3.12
C VAL A 211 -2.44 11.24 3.72
N ALA A 212 -2.04 10.01 3.32
CA ALA A 212 -0.79 9.40 3.75
C ALA A 212 0.43 10.23 3.37
N VAL A 213 0.48 10.69 2.12
CA VAL A 213 1.55 11.56 1.60
C VAL A 213 1.59 12.89 2.35
N GLN A 214 0.43 13.55 2.55
CA GLN A 214 0.36 14.83 3.25
C GLN A 214 0.80 14.73 4.71
N VAL A 215 0.40 13.66 5.41
CA VAL A 215 0.80 13.43 6.80
C VAL A 215 2.30 13.13 6.89
N ALA A 216 2.85 12.31 5.98
CA ALA A 216 4.29 12.03 5.95
C ALA A 216 5.10 13.30 5.66
N ALA A 217 4.72 14.08 4.65
CA ALA A 217 5.35 15.35 4.31
C ALA A 217 5.29 16.35 5.48
N TYR A 218 4.16 16.42 6.19
CA TYR A 218 4.01 17.25 7.38
C TYR A 218 5.01 16.86 8.47
N ILE A 219 5.18 15.56 8.75
CA ILE A 219 6.13 15.08 9.76
C ILE A 219 7.58 15.36 9.34
N ARG A 220 7.91 15.19 8.06
CA ARG A 220 9.22 15.57 7.51
C ARG A 220 9.50 17.07 7.64
N ALA A 221 8.49 17.92 7.41
CA ALA A 221 8.58 19.37 7.60
C ALA A 221 8.76 19.78 9.07
N LEU A 222 8.41 18.91 10.03
CA LEU A 222 8.71 19.09 11.46
C LEU A 222 10.12 18.59 11.84
N GLY A 223 10.92 18.13 10.88
CA GLY A 223 12.27 17.62 11.09
C GLY A 223 12.36 16.14 11.51
N TRP A 224 11.26 15.39 11.41
CA TRP A 224 11.21 13.97 11.75
C TRP A 224 11.09 13.10 10.50
N PRO A 225 11.89 12.03 10.34
CA PRO A 225 11.81 11.17 9.17
C PRO A 225 10.47 10.42 9.14
N ALA A 226 9.78 10.45 8.01
CA ALA A 226 8.50 9.79 7.82
C ALA A 226 8.29 9.41 6.35
N ARG A 227 7.76 8.21 6.13
CA ARG A 227 7.42 7.66 4.82
C ARG A 227 5.94 7.31 4.77
N ALA A 228 5.29 7.61 3.65
CA ALA A 228 3.94 7.15 3.36
C ALA A 228 3.95 5.70 2.86
N HIS A 229 2.99 4.90 3.34
CA HIS A 229 2.71 3.56 2.84
C HIS A 229 1.24 3.52 2.43
N HIS A 230 0.98 3.29 1.14
CA HIS A 230 -0.36 3.20 0.57
C HIS A 230 -0.33 2.31 -0.67
N LEU A 231 -1.46 2.17 -1.39
CA LEU A 231 -1.49 1.32 -2.57
C LEU A 231 -0.36 1.63 -3.56
N ARG A 232 0.15 0.60 -4.23
CA ARG A 232 1.25 0.70 -5.20
C ARG A 232 2.62 1.10 -4.62
N ASN A 233 2.74 1.58 -3.39
CA ASN A 233 4.04 1.80 -2.75
C ASN A 233 3.98 1.66 -1.23
N TYR A 234 4.29 0.46 -0.75
CA TYR A 234 4.32 0.13 0.67
C TYR A 234 5.34 -0.98 0.93
N GLY A 235 5.94 -0.99 2.12
CA GLY A 235 6.96 -1.97 2.52
C GLY A 235 6.53 -2.85 3.68
N VAL A 236 5.24 -2.80 4.06
CA VAL A 236 4.71 -3.42 5.26
C VAL A 236 3.39 -4.15 5.01
N LEU A 237 3.14 -5.22 5.74
CA LEU A 237 1.84 -5.90 5.76
C LEU A 237 0.82 -5.02 6.50
N MET A 238 -0.01 -4.30 5.74
CA MET A 238 -0.92 -3.27 6.28
C MET A 238 -1.91 -3.80 7.32
N VAL A 239 -2.47 -5.00 7.13
CA VAL A 239 -3.47 -5.58 8.04
C VAL A 239 -2.89 -5.87 9.43
N PRO A 240 -1.82 -6.67 9.61
CA PRO A 240 -1.25 -6.90 10.94
C PRO A 240 -0.68 -5.62 11.57
N VAL A 241 -0.10 -4.70 10.78
CA VAL A 241 0.29 -3.37 11.27
C VAL A 241 -0.91 -2.60 11.85
N ALA A 242 -2.06 -2.65 11.19
CA ALA A 242 -3.27 -2.01 11.67
C ALA A 242 -3.84 -2.68 12.93
N VAL A 243 -3.75 -4.01 13.03
CA VAL A 243 -4.13 -4.76 14.24
C VAL A 243 -3.23 -4.36 15.42
N ASP A 244 -1.91 -4.31 15.23
CA ASP A 244 -0.94 -3.92 16.26
C ASP A 244 -1.14 -2.47 16.74
N ALA A 245 -1.53 -1.57 15.82
CA ALA A 245 -1.92 -0.20 16.16
C ALA A 245 -3.30 -0.10 16.87
N GLY A 246 -4.02 -1.22 17.03
CA GLY A 246 -5.32 -1.27 17.69
C GLY A 246 -6.45 -0.69 16.84
N MET A 247 -6.35 -0.76 15.51
CA MET A 247 -7.40 -0.33 14.58
C MET A 247 -8.57 -1.33 14.52
N GLY A 248 -8.30 -2.62 14.73
CA GLY A 248 -9.31 -3.67 14.59
C GLY A 248 -8.73 -5.05 14.86
N GLU A 249 -9.36 -6.07 14.29
CA GLU A 249 -8.97 -7.48 14.42
C GLU A 249 -8.85 -8.13 13.05
N LEU A 250 -8.03 -9.18 12.91
CA LEU A 250 -7.95 -9.95 11.68
C LEU A 250 -9.23 -10.77 11.49
N GLY A 251 -9.93 -10.54 10.38
CA GLY A 251 -11.09 -11.33 9.97
C GLY A 251 -10.70 -12.62 9.24
N ARG A 252 -11.62 -13.60 9.24
CA ARG A 252 -11.44 -14.87 8.49
C ARG A 252 -11.23 -14.65 6.98
N CYS A 253 -11.75 -13.56 6.43
CA CYS A 253 -11.56 -13.15 5.04
C CYS A 253 -10.18 -12.53 4.75
N GLY A 254 -9.28 -12.44 5.74
CA GLY A 254 -7.96 -11.81 5.59
C GLY A 254 -7.97 -10.28 5.71
N TYR A 255 -9.15 -9.66 5.86
CA TYR A 255 -9.28 -8.21 6.04
C TYR A 255 -9.28 -7.80 7.51
N LEU A 256 -8.92 -6.54 7.75
CA LEU A 256 -9.11 -5.89 9.05
C LEU A 256 -10.61 -5.68 9.31
N LEU A 257 -11.07 -6.07 10.49
CA LEU A 257 -12.40 -5.78 11.01
C LEU A 257 -12.33 -4.61 12.00
N HIS A 258 -12.69 -3.42 11.54
CA HIS A 258 -12.79 -2.23 12.40
C HIS A 258 -14.11 -2.24 13.19
N PRO A 259 -14.13 -1.87 14.49
CA PRO A 259 -15.31 -1.99 15.36
C PRO A 259 -16.55 -1.23 14.90
N ARG A 260 -16.40 -0.15 14.11
CA ARG A 260 -17.53 0.64 13.59
C ARG A 260 -17.77 0.45 12.09
N LEU A 261 -16.73 0.12 11.35
CA LEU A 261 -16.74 0.12 9.87
C LEU A 261 -16.75 -1.31 9.31
N GLY A 262 -16.53 -2.33 10.14
CA GLY A 262 -16.37 -3.70 9.69
C GLY A 262 -15.17 -3.83 8.76
N ALA A 263 -15.34 -4.60 7.68
CA ALA A 263 -14.34 -4.76 6.61
C ALA A 263 -14.50 -3.72 5.48
N ASN A 264 -15.31 -2.69 5.66
CA ASN A 264 -15.65 -1.69 4.64
C ASN A 264 -14.77 -0.45 4.83
N LEU A 265 -13.48 -0.61 4.50
CA LEU A 265 -12.34 0.27 4.77
C LEU A 265 -11.48 0.50 3.53
#